data_AF-A0A9D5NPV5-F1
#
_entry.id   AF-A0A9D5NPV5-F1
#
_cell.length_a   1.000
_cell.length_b   1.000
_cell.length_c   1.000
_cell.angle_alpha   90.00
_cell.angle_beta   90.00
_cell.angle_gamma   90.00
#
_symmetry.space_group_name_H-M   'P 1'
#
loop_
_entity.id
_entity.type
_entity.pdbx_description
1 polymer ?
#
loop_
_entity_poly.entity_id
_entity_poly.type
_entity_poly.pdbx_seq_one_letter_code
_entity_poly.pdbx_strand_id
1 'polypeptide(L)'
;MRQLKIQKSITNRSSEALDKYLVEIGRAPLISIDEEIELAQKIRKGGPEGERAKDKLVTANLRFVVSVAKQYQHQGLTLTDLIDEGNIGLIKAAQKFDETRGFKFISYAVWWIRQSILQAIAEQSRIVRLPLNQVGSLNKISHEINRFEQEFQRHPSVSELSDATNMDEEKIAQSMQADSHHVSIDAPFQDGEDNCMLDVMASGDDSRTDRHVDHESMAQELNTVLQKVLKEREITIIRECFGIGCHEKGLEEIGDQLGLTRERVRQIREKSIAKLRDSGNARILMKYLG
;
A
#
# COMPACT_ATOMS: atom_id res chain seq x y z
N MET A 1 -27.79 14.93 -38.30
CA MET A 1 -27.82 14.17 -37.03
C MET A 1 -26.56 13.32 -36.97
N ARG A 2 -25.65 13.57 -36.03
CA ARG A 2 -24.42 12.77 -35.89
C ARG A 2 -24.82 11.37 -35.45
N GLN A 3 -24.42 10.35 -36.22
CA GLN A 3 -24.56 8.95 -35.81
C GLN A 3 -23.86 8.77 -34.47
N LEU A 4 -24.64 8.40 -33.44
CA LEU A 4 -24.12 7.87 -32.19
C LEU A 4 -23.40 6.56 -32.54
N LYS A 5 -22.08 6.62 -32.74
CA LYS A 5 -21.22 5.45 -32.70
C LYS A 5 -21.30 4.93 -31.27
N ILE A 6 -22.10 3.89 -31.07
CA ILE A 6 -22.05 3.07 -29.86
C ILE A 6 -20.66 2.43 -29.88
N GLN A 7 -19.69 3.06 -29.21
CA GLN A 7 -18.45 2.39 -28.87
C GLN A 7 -18.85 1.12 -28.13
N LYS A 8 -18.42 -0.03 -28.64
CA LYS A 8 -18.57 -1.31 -27.93
C LYS A 8 -18.06 -1.05 -26.52
N SER A 9 -18.97 -1.09 -25.55
CA SER A 9 -18.61 -1.11 -24.15
C SER A 9 -17.51 -2.15 -24.03
N ILE A 10 -16.39 -1.76 -23.43
CA ILE A 10 -15.38 -2.70 -22.98
C ILE A 10 -16.04 -3.46 -21.84
N THR A 11 -16.95 -4.39 -22.18
CA THR A 11 -17.57 -5.28 -21.23
C THR A 11 -16.50 -6.33 -20.96
N ASN A 12 -15.76 -5.99 -19.93
CA ASN A 12 -14.68 -6.67 -19.26
C ASN A 12 -14.84 -8.20 -19.32
N ARG A 13 -13.75 -8.93 -19.59
CA ARG A 13 -13.71 -10.40 -19.67
C ARG A 13 -14.22 -11.13 -18.40
N SER A 14 -14.51 -10.40 -17.31
CA SER A 14 -15.19 -10.90 -16.10
C SER A 14 -16.69 -11.17 -16.25
N SER A 15 -17.37 -10.65 -17.29
CA SER A 15 -18.82 -10.84 -17.46
C SER A 15 -19.20 -12.30 -17.71
N GLU A 16 -18.48 -13.02 -18.59
CA GLU A 16 -18.89 -14.37 -18.99
C GLU A 16 -18.78 -15.38 -17.82
N ALA A 17 -17.75 -15.24 -16.98
CA ALA A 17 -17.58 -16.07 -15.79
C ALA A 17 -18.66 -15.79 -14.74
N LEU A 18 -18.97 -14.51 -14.50
CA LEU A 18 -20.03 -14.10 -13.60
C LEU A 18 -21.40 -14.58 -14.10
N ASP A 19 -21.68 -14.45 -15.40
CA ASP A 19 -22.93 -14.88 -16.01
C ASP A 19 -23.13 -16.39 -15.87
N LYS A 20 -22.07 -17.20 -16.10
CA LYS A 20 -22.10 -18.65 -15.84
C LYS A 20 -22.38 -18.97 -14.38
N TYR A 21 -21.69 -18.30 -13.46
CA TYR A 21 -21.92 -18.46 -12.02
C TYR A 21 -23.37 -18.14 -11.63
N LEU A 22 -23.92 -17.03 -12.11
CA LEU A 22 -25.31 -16.63 -11.84
C LEU A 22 -26.33 -17.66 -12.35
N VAL A 23 -26.08 -18.26 -13.51
CA VAL A 23 -26.91 -19.34 -14.06
C VAL A 23 -26.83 -20.61 -13.19
N GLU A 24 -25.63 -20.98 -12.75
CA GLU A 24 -25.42 -22.17 -11.90
C GLU A 24 -26.11 -22.05 -10.55
N ILE A 25 -25.91 -20.94 -9.83
CA ILE A 25 -26.60 -20.71 -8.54
C ILE A 25 -28.12 -20.55 -8.71
N GLY A 26 -28.57 -20.13 -9.90
CA GLY A 26 -29.98 -20.01 -10.24
C GLY A 26 -30.69 -21.36 -10.34
N ARG A 27 -29.95 -22.43 -10.67
CA ARG A 27 -30.47 -23.81 -10.76
C ARG A 27 -30.57 -24.51 -9.41
N ALA A 28 -29.91 -23.99 -8.37
CA ALA A 28 -29.97 -24.56 -7.04
C ALA A 28 -31.40 -24.48 -6.46
N PRO A 29 -31.93 -25.58 -5.90
CA PRO A 29 -33.26 -25.57 -5.30
C PRO A 29 -33.28 -24.73 -4.02
N LEU A 30 -34.38 -24.01 -3.82
CA LEU A 30 -34.65 -23.32 -2.56
C LEU A 30 -35.04 -24.34 -1.50
N ILE A 31 -34.57 -24.13 -0.28
CA ILE A 31 -34.88 -24.98 0.88
C ILE A 31 -36.06 -24.41 1.65
N SER A 32 -36.85 -25.30 2.26
CA SER A 32 -37.92 -24.92 3.19
C SER A 32 -37.35 -24.64 4.58
N ILE A 33 -38.16 -24.03 5.46
CA ILE A 33 -37.78 -23.76 6.85
C ILE A 33 -37.53 -25.08 7.61
N ASP A 34 -38.33 -26.11 7.37
CA ASP A 34 -38.15 -27.41 8.00
C ASP A 34 -36.83 -28.07 7.55
N GLU A 35 -36.51 -27.96 6.26
CA GLU A 35 -35.21 -28.42 5.73
C GLU A 35 -34.03 -27.63 6.32
N GLU A 36 -34.16 -26.31 6.54
CA GLU A 36 -33.12 -25.51 7.23
C GLU A 36 -32.81 -26.07 8.62
N ILE A 37 -33.83 -26.42 9.39
CA ILE A 37 -33.68 -26.96 10.75
C ILE A 37 -32.99 -28.34 10.71
N GLU A 38 -33.41 -29.23 9.81
CA GLU A 38 -32.77 -30.54 9.66
C GLU A 38 -31.30 -30.43 9.25
N LEU A 39 -30.99 -29.52 8.32
CA LEU A 39 -29.61 -29.29 7.87
C LEU A 39 -28.77 -28.70 9.01
N ALA A 40 -29.28 -27.72 9.75
CA ALA A 40 -28.59 -27.13 10.90
C ALA A 40 -28.24 -28.19 11.96
N GLN A 41 -29.18 -29.09 12.29
CA GLN A 41 -28.92 -30.19 13.23
C GLN A 41 -27.83 -31.15 12.72
N LYS A 42 -27.81 -31.46 11.43
CA LYS A 42 -26.77 -32.31 10.81
C LYS A 42 -25.41 -31.62 10.82
N ILE A 43 -25.36 -30.31 10.54
CA ILE A 43 -24.13 -29.50 10.58
C ILE A 43 -23.56 -29.51 12.01
N ARG A 44 -24.40 -29.33 13.02
CA ARG A 44 -23.99 -29.34 14.44
C ARG A 44 -23.44 -30.69 14.91
N LYS A 45 -23.99 -31.80 14.40
CA LYS A 45 -23.47 -33.15 14.67
C LYS A 45 -22.10 -33.41 14.03
N GLY A 46 -21.74 -32.64 13.00
CA GLY A 46 -20.47 -32.75 12.31
C GLY A 46 -20.32 -34.02 11.47
N GLY A 47 -19.10 -34.29 11.00
CA GLY A 47 -18.77 -35.45 10.16
C GLY A 47 -19.11 -35.28 8.67
N PRO A 48 -18.99 -36.36 7.87
CA PRO A 48 -19.20 -36.30 6.41
C PRO A 48 -20.61 -35.88 6.01
N GLU A 49 -21.61 -36.25 6.81
CA GLU A 49 -23.00 -35.83 6.59
C GLU A 49 -23.24 -34.37 6.95
N GLY A 50 -22.59 -33.86 8.00
CA GLY A 50 -22.64 -32.45 8.39
C GLY A 50 -22.01 -31.54 7.32
N GLU A 51 -20.90 -31.97 6.71
CA GLU A 51 -20.27 -31.25 5.60
C GLU A 51 -21.19 -31.19 4.37
N ARG A 52 -21.82 -32.31 3.98
CA ARG A 52 -22.81 -32.32 2.89
C ARG A 52 -24.03 -31.44 3.20
N ALA A 53 -24.46 -31.41 4.46
CA ALA A 53 -25.57 -30.56 4.90
C ALA A 53 -25.20 -29.07 4.83
N LYS A 54 -23.97 -28.72 5.23
CA LYS A 54 -23.42 -27.36 5.11
C LYS A 54 -23.37 -26.92 3.66
N ASP A 55 -22.86 -27.76 2.76
CA ASP A 55 -22.77 -27.44 1.33
C ASP A 55 -24.15 -27.22 0.71
N LYS A 56 -25.13 -28.07 1.04
CA LYS A 56 -26.53 -27.91 0.61
C LYS A 56 -27.13 -26.59 1.15
N LEU A 57 -26.91 -26.29 2.44
CA LEU A 57 -27.41 -25.06 3.07
C LEU A 57 -26.80 -23.80 2.45
N VAL A 58 -25.50 -23.81 2.19
CA VAL A 58 -24.78 -22.69 1.55
C VAL A 58 -25.25 -22.52 0.11
N THR A 59 -25.29 -23.59 -0.68
CA THR A 59 -25.63 -23.56 -2.11
C THR A 59 -27.05 -23.03 -2.34
N ALA A 60 -28.01 -23.41 -1.49
CA ALA A 60 -29.37 -22.90 -1.55
C ALA A 60 -29.47 -21.38 -1.30
N ASN A 61 -28.49 -20.80 -0.59
CA ASN A 61 -28.49 -19.40 -0.17
C ASN A 61 -27.51 -18.51 -0.96
N LEU A 62 -26.76 -19.03 -1.95
CA LEU A 62 -25.81 -18.24 -2.75
C LEU A 62 -26.48 -17.06 -3.48
N ARG A 63 -27.73 -17.25 -3.94
CA ARG A 63 -28.52 -16.19 -4.60
C ARG A 63 -28.73 -14.98 -3.70
N PHE A 64 -28.87 -15.22 -2.40
CA PHE A 64 -29.05 -14.17 -1.41
C PHE A 64 -27.78 -13.34 -1.24
N VAL A 65 -26.60 -13.97 -1.22
CA VAL A 65 -25.30 -13.28 -1.14
C VAL A 65 -25.14 -12.29 -2.28
N VAL A 66 -25.48 -12.69 -3.51
CA VAL A 66 -25.44 -11.79 -4.68
C VAL A 66 -26.33 -10.56 -4.48
N SER A 67 -27.52 -10.72 -3.89
CA SER A 67 -28.43 -9.60 -3.64
C SER A 67 -27.87 -8.61 -2.61
N VAL A 68 -27.11 -9.10 -1.63
CA VAL A 68 -26.43 -8.26 -0.62
C VAL A 68 -25.20 -7.58 -1.22
N ALA A 69 -24.37 -8.34 -1.95
CA ALA A 69 -23.14 -7.82 -2.57
C ALA A 69 -23.39 -6.69 -3.57
N LYS A 70 -24.51 -6.74 -4.30
CA LYS A 70 -24.92 -5.66 -5.22
C LYS A 70 -25.05 -4.28 -4.55
N GLN A 71 -25.35 -4.23 -3.24
CA GLN A 71 -25.47 -2.98 -2.50
C GLN A 71 -24.11 -2.30 -2.25
N TYR A 72 -23.01 -3.04 -2.38
CA TYR A 72 -21.64 -2.58 -2.11
C TYR A 72 -20.80 -2.42 -3.38
N GLN A 73 -21.44 -2.41 -4.56
CA GLN A 73 -20.74 -2.16 -5.81
C GLN A 73 -20.09 -0.77 -5.83
N HIS A 74 -19.03 -0.63 -6.63
CA HIS A 74 -18.30 0.62 -6.82
C HIS A 74 -17.55 1.13 -5.58
N GLN A 75 -17.35 0.31 -4.55
CA GLN A 75 -16.54 0.62 -3.37
C GLN A 75 -15.08 0.09 -3.49
N GLY A 76 -14.54 0.06 -4.70
CA GLY A 76 -13.15 -0.34 -4.98
C GLY A 76 -12.90 -1.83 -5.27
N LEU A 77 -13.85 -2.71 -4.96
CA LEU A 77 -13.78 -4.14 -5.35
C LEU A 77 -14.75 -4.47 -6.49
N THR A 78 -14.40 -5.49 -7.27
CA THR A 78 -15.29 -5.97 -8.34
C THR A 78 -16.48 -6.74 -7.74
N LEU A 79 -17.58 -6.83 -8.48
CA LEU A 79 -18.76 -7.56 -7.98
C LEU A 79 -18.45 -9.04 -7.72
N THR A 80 -17.57 -9.66 -8.51
CA THR A 80 -17.14 -11.04 -8.29
C THR A 80 -16.42 -11.19 -6.95
N ASP A 81 -15.49 -10.29 -6.64
CA ASP A 81 -14.74 -10.34 -5.38
C ASP A 81 -15.67 -10.11 -4.17
N LEU A 82 -16.62 -9.18 -4.29
CA LEU A 82 -17.63 -8.93 -3.26
C LEU A 82 -18.52 -10.16 -3.01
N ILE A 83 -18.88 -10.89 -4.07
CA ILE A 83 -19.67 -12.12 -3.96
C ILE A 83 -18.85 -13.21 -3.27
N ASP A 84 -17.58 -13.39 -3.64
CA ASP A 84 -16.70 -14.41 -3.05
C ASP A 84 -16.47 -14.16 -1.56
N GLU A 85 -16.22 -12.92 -1.16
CA GLU A 85 -16.08 -12.53 0.24
C GLU A 85 -17.40 -12.67 1.01
N GLY A 86 -18.52 -12.36 0.36
CA GLY A 86 -19.85 -12.62 0.91
C GLY A 86 -20.13 -14.12 1.12
N ASN A 87 -19.68 -14.97 0.19
CA ASN A 87 -19.81 -16.43 0.29
C ASN A 87 -18.97 -16.98 1.45
N ILE A 88 -17.77 -16.44 1.70
CA ILE A 88 -16.98 -16.75 2.89
C ILE A 88 -17.75 -16.40 4.17
N GLY A 89 -18.41 -15.23 4.19
CA GLY A 89 -19.30 -14.84 5.29
C GLY A 89 -20.47 -15.79 5.49
N LEU A 90 -21.11 -16.24 4.41
CA LEU A 90 -22.21 -17.21 4.44
C LEU A 90 -21.77 -18.57 5.02
N ILE A 91 -20.60 -19.06 4.63
CA ILE A 91 -20.04 -20.32 5.16
C ILE A 91 -19.79 -20.21 6.66
N LYS A 92 -19.22 -19.09 7.13
CA LYS A 92 -19.03 -18.81 8.57
C LYS A 92 -20.37 -18.77 9.32
N ALA A 93 -21.41 -18.20 8.71
CA ALA A 93 -22.75 -18.19 9.28
C ALA A 93 -23.32 -19.61 9.39
N ALA A 94 -23.18 -20.44 8.35
CA ALA A 94 -23.69 -21.82 8.34
C ALA A 94 -23.06 -22.67 9.45
N GLN A 95 -21.78 -22.47 9.77
CA GLN A 95 -21.09 -23.19 10.85
C GLN A 95 -21.56 -22.78 12.26
N LYS A 96 -21.99 -21.53 12.44
CA LYS A 96 -22.32 -20.95 13.75
C LYS A 96 -23.82 -20.76 13.98
N PHE A 97 -24.64 -21.16 13.02
CA PHE A 97 -26.08 -21.02 13.10
C PHE A 97 -26.65 -21.96 14.16
N ASP A 98 -27.64 -21.46 14.90
CA ASP A 98 -28.32 -22.16 15.98
C ASP A 98 -29.82 -22.12 15.71
N GLU A 99 -30.37 -23.28 15.34
CA GLU A 99 -31.77 -23.47 14.98
C GLU A 99 -32.73 -23.27 16.15
N THR A 100 -32.25 -23.42 17.39
CA THR A 100 -33.10 -23.37 18.60
C THR A 100 -33.66 -21.98 18.89
N ARG A 101 -33.10 -20.94 18.25
CA ARG A 101 -33.51 -19.54 18.43
C ARG A 101 -34.77 -19.16 17.65
N GLY A 102 -35.28 -20.01 16.76
CA GLY A 102 -36.55 -19.80 16.07
C GLY A 102 -36.56 -18.72 14.98
N PHE A 103 -35.40 -18.32 14.48
CA PHE A 103 -35.28 -17.38 13.34
C PHE A 103 -34.75 -18.10 12.10
N LYS A 104 -35.11 -17.58 10.92
CA LYS A 104 -34.62 -18.13 9.63
C LYS A 104 -33.10 -17.97 9.51
N PHE A 105 -32.46 -18.90 8.82
CA PHE A 105 -31.00 -18.86 8.61
C PHE A 105 -30.52 -17.55 8.01
N ILE A 106 -31.23 -17.04 6.99
CA ILE A 106 -30.90 -15.80 6.29
C ILE A 106 -30.85 -14.59 7.24
N SER A 107 -31.74 -14.53 8.23
CA SER A 107 -31.77 -13.43 9.21
C SER A 107 -30.48 -13.34 10.03
N TYR A 108 -29.84 -14.48 10.29
CA TYR A 108 -28.53 -14.55 10.94
C TYR A 108 -27.38 -14.34 9.95
N ALA A 109 -27.48 -14.95 8.77
CA ALA A 109 -26.42 -14.94 7.76
C ALA A 109 -26.11 -13.52 7.22
N VAL A 110 -27.11 -12.64 7.12
CA VAL A 110 -26.92 -11.24 6.65
C VAL A 110 -25.80 -10.53 7.39
N TRP A 111 -25.70 -10.70 8.71
CA TRP A 111 -24.68 -10.04 9.52
C TRP A 111 -23.26 -10.50 9.13
N TRP A 112 -23.07 -11.80 8.99
CA TRP A 112 -21.78 -12.38 8.58
C TRP A 112 -21.41 -12.03 7.14
N ILE A 113 -22.38 -12.04 6.23
CA ILE A 113 -22.17 -11.65 4.82
C ILE A 113 -21.72 -10.19 4.77
N ARG A 114 -22.46 -9.28 5.40
CA ARG A 114 -22.11 -7.84 5.44
C ARG A 114 -20.77 -7.60 6.10
N GLN A 115 -20.50 -8.25 7.23
CA GLN A 115 -19.23 -8.12 7.93
C GLN A 115 -18.06 -8.56 7.05
N SER A 116 -18.18 -9.71 6.37
CA SER A 116 -17.13 -10.23 5.49
C SER A 116 -16.88 -9.30 4.30
N ILE A 117 -17.95 -8.81 3.66
CA ILE A 117 -17.86 -7.87 2.54
C ILE A 117 -17.21 -6.54 2.99
N LEU A 118 -17.69 -5.94 4.08
CA LEU A 118 -17.14 -4.67 4.59
C LEU A 118 -15.68 -4.82 5.04
N GLN A 119 -15.32 -5.95 5.63
CA GLN A 119 -13.94 -6.25 5.99
C GLN A 119 -13.06 -6.35 4.73
N ALA A 120 -13.51 -7.07 3.71
CA ALA A 120 -12.78 -7.18 2.44
C ALA A 120 -12.60 -5.82 1.76
N ILE A 121 -13.65 -4.99 1.72
CA ILE A 121 -13.57 -3.63 1.20
C ILE A 121 -12.53 -2.83 1.99
N ALA A 122 -12.55 -2.87 3.32
CA ALA A 122 -11.60 -2.14 4.14
C ALA A 122 -10.13 -2.61 3.94
N GLU A 123 -9.90 -3.89 3.69
CA GLU A 123 -8.56 -4.47 3.58
C GLU A 123 -7.99 -4.49 2.16
N GLN A 124 -8.83 -4.63 1.13
CA GLN A 124 -8.43 -4.92 -0.25
C GLN A 124 -8.81 -3.82 -1.26
N SER A 125 -9.70 -2.88 -0.93
CA SER A 125 -10.14 -1.85 -1.91
C SER A 125 -9.04 -0.84 -2.29
N ARG A 126 -7.98 -0.72 -1.50
CA ARG A 126 -6.92 0.27 -1.67
C ARG A 126 -5.61 -0.41 -2.05
N ILE A 127 -4.90 0.18 -3.01
CA ILE A 127 -3.54 -0.27 -3.40
C ILE A 127 -2.58 -0.20 -2.20
N VAL A 128 -2.65 0.90 -1.44
CA VAL A 128 -1.92 1.02 -0.17
C VAL A 128 -2.89 0.70 0.96
N ARG A 129 -2.64 -0.43 1.63
CA ARG A 129 -3.51 -0.92 2.70
C ARG A 129 -3.47 0.02 3.91
N LEU A 130 -4.66 0.37 4.41
CA LEU A 130 -4.82 1.08 5.68
C LEU A 130 -5.27 0.12 6.79
N PRO A 131 -4.82 0.32 8.03
CA PRO A 131 -5.35 -0.39 9.19
C PRO A 131 -6.85 -0.12 9.40
N LEU A 132 -7.58 -1.13 9.92
CA LEU A 132 -9.04 -1.07 10.11
C LEU A 132 -9.52 0.09 11.01
N ASN A 133 -8.72 0.48 12.01
CA ASN A 133 -9.03 1.61 12.87
C ASN A 133 -9.05 2.94 12.08
N GLN A 134 -8.12 3.13 11.14
CA GLN A 134 -8.06 4.33 10.31
C GLN A 134 -9.20 4.36 9.29
N VAL A 135 -9.53 3.22 8.68
CA VAL A 135 -10.70 3.12 7.78
C VAL A 135 -12.00 3.43 8.51
N GLY A 136 -12.14 2.96 9.76
CA GLY A 136 -13.29 3.27 10.61
C GLY A 136 -13.40 4.76 10.92
N SER A 137 -12.29 5.42 11.26
CA SER A 137 -12.23 6.87 11.47
C SER A 137 -12.61 7.64 10.20
N LEU A 138 -12.09 7.23 9.05
CA LEU A 138 -12.40 7.83 7.75
C LEU A 138 -13.88 7.75 7.39
N ASN A 139 -14.50 6.59 7.58
CA ASN A 139 -15.94 6.43 7.32
C ASN A 139 -16.79 7.32 8.22
N LYS A 140 -16.40 7.50 9.49
CA LYS A 140 -17.08 8.45 10.40
C LYS A 140 -16.92 9.89 9.93
N ILE A 141 -15.70 10.30 9.60
CA ILE A 141 -15.41 11.65 9.08
C ILE A 141 -16.19 11.90 7.79
N SER A 142 -16.19 10.95 6.85
CA SER A 142 -16.94 11.07 5.59
C SER A 142 -18.45 11.15 5.81
N HIS A 143 -19.01 10.38 6.75
CA HIS A 143 -20.42 10.47 7.10
C HIS A 143 -20.78 11.84 7.68
N GLU A 144 -19.91 12.38 8.55
CA GLU A 144 -20.07 13.71 9.12
C GLU A 144 -19.96 14.83 8.09
N ILE A 145 -18.99 14.74 7.18
CA ILE A 145 -18.84 15.67 6.07
C ILE A 145 -20.13 15.71 5.24
N ASN A 146 -20.66 14.55 4.84
CA ASN A 146 -21.91 14.47 4.07
C ASN A 146 -23.10 15.05 4.84
N ARG A 147 -23.22 14.78 6.14
CA ARG A 147 -24.30 15.36 6.97
C ARG A 147 -24.17 16.88 7.07
N PHE A 148 -22.97 17.38 7.33
CA PHE A 148 -22.70 18.81 7.46
C PHE A 148 -22.96 19.55 6.15
N GLU A 149 -22.55 18.99 5.02
CA GLU A 149 -22.83 19.55 3.69
C GLU A 149 -24.32 19.63 3.40
N GLN A 150 -25.11 18.62 3.82
CA GLN A 150 -26.56 18.64 3.65
C GLN A 150 -27.23 19.74 4.48
N GLU A 151 -26.74 19.99 5.68
CA GLU A 151 -27.34 20.97 6.62
C GLU A 151 -26.88 22.42 6.32
N PHE A 152 -25.58 22.62 6.09
CA PHE A 152 -24.97 23.95 5.97
C PHE A 152 -24.61 24.34 4.53
N GLN A 153 -24.79 23.44 3.55
CA GLN A 153 -24.49 23.67 2.13
C GLN A 153 -23.04 24.12 1.84
N ARG A 154 -22.11 23.72 2.71
CA ARG A 154 -20.67 23.96 2.54
C ARG A 154 -19.85 22.83 3.15
N HIS A 155 -18.59 22.73 2.74
CA HIS A 155 -17.64 21.83 3.39
C HIS A 155 -17.34 22.30 4.84
N PRO A 156 -17.26 21.36 5.80
CA PRO A 156 -16.86 21.68 7.17
C PRO A 156 -15.35 21.95 7.26
N SER A 157 -14.97 22.74 8.26
CA SER A 157 -13.57 22.90 8.67
C SER A 157 -13.11 21.76 9.58
N VAL A 158 -11.80 21.58 9.73
CA VAL A 158 -11.22 20.53 10.61
C VAL A 158 -11.67 20.70 12.07
N SER A 159 -11.81 21.95 12.53
CA SER A 159 -12.28 22.26 13.89
C SER A 159 -13.75 21.86 14.08
N GLU A 160 -14.61 22.16 13.11
CA GLU A 160 -16.02 21.76 13.14
C GLU A 160 -16.21 20.23 13.08
N LEU A 161 -15.35 19.55 12.33
CA LEU A 161 -15.31 18.08 12.32
C LEU A 161 -14.83 17.52 13.66
N SER A 162 -13.86 18.16 14.31
CA SER A 162 -13.39 17.79 15.65
C SER A 162 -14.52 17.86 16.66
N ASP A 163 -15.27 18.96 16.68
CA ASP A 163 -16.41 19.15 17.58
C ASP A 163 -17.54 18.14 17.32
N ALA A 164 -17.82 17.83 16.05
CA ALA A 164 -18.86 16.88 15.68
C ALA A 164 -18.49 15.40 15.93
N THR A 165 -17.23 15.03 15.67
CA THR A 165 -16.73 13.64 15.78
C THR A 165 -16.13 13.32 17.14
N ASN A 166 -15.86 14.33 17.98
CA ASN A 166 -15.10 14.25 19.23
C ASN A 166 -13.70 13.62 19.03
N MET A 167 -13.02 14.00 17.94
CA MET A 167 -11.69 13.53 17.57
C MET A 167 -10.73 14.71 17.50
N ASP A 168 -9.47 14.54 17.94
CA ASP A 168 -8.45 15.58 17.86
C ASP A 168 -8.24 16.06 16.42
N GLU A 169 -8.10 17.38 16.23
CA GLU A 169 -7.85 18.00 14.92
C GLU A 169 -6.63 17.38 14.20
N GLU A 170 -5.56 17.06 14.94
CA GLU A 170 -4.38 16.39 14.38
C GLU A 170 -4.71 15.02 13.79
N LYS A 171 -5.56 14.23 14.47
CA LYS A 171 -5.96 12.89 14.00
C LYS A 171 -6.87 12.99 12.78
N ILE A 172 -7.73 14.00 12.73
CA ILE A 172 -8.58 14.25 11.56
C ILE A 172 -7.70 14.63 10.37
N ALA A 173 -6.75 15.55 10.54
CA ALA A 173 -5.84 15.96 9.48
C ALA A 173 -5.00 14.77 8.96
N GLN A 174 -4.46 13.94 9.85
CA GLN A 174 -3.72 12.72 9.47
C GLN A 174 -4.62 11.72 8.73
N SER A 175 -5.85 11.53 9.19
CA SER A 175 -6.81 10.62 8.53
C SER A 175 -7.13 11.13 7.13
N MET A 176 -7.43 12.42 6.96
CA MET A 176 -7.72 13.02 5.66
C MET A 176 -6.53 12.91 4.69
N GLN A 177 -5.29 13.09 5.17
CA GLN A 177 -4.09 12.87 4.35
C GLN A 177 -3.94 11.41 3.91
N ALA A 178 -4.27 10.47 4.80
CA ALA A 178 -4.24 9.04 4.51
C ALA A 178 -5.33 8.59 3.51
N ASP A 179 -6.38 9.39 3.30
CA ASP A 179 -7.42 9.12 2.29
C ASP A 179 -7.01 9.52 0.86
N SER A 180 -5.78 10.01 0.65
CA SER A 180 -5.29 10.34 -0.68
C SER A 180 -5.37 9.12 -1.62
N HIS A 181 -6.12 9.29 -2.71
CA HIS A 181 -6.29 8.25 -3.72
C HIS A 181 -5.08 8.24 -4.66
N HIS A 182 -4.63 7.04 -5.00
CA HIS A 182 -3.56 6.86 -5.99
C HIS A 182 -4.07 7.23 -7.38
N VAL A 183 -3.20 7.83 -8.17
CA VAL A 183 -3.45 8.15 -9.58
C VAL A 183 -2.52 7.30 -10.43
N SER A 184 -3.01 6.81 -11.56
CA SER A 184 -2.17 6.05 -12.49
C SER A 184 -1.13 6.96 -13.14
N ILE A 185 0.13 6.52 -13.15
CA ILE A 185 1.23 7.22 -13.83
C ILE A 185 1.10 7.09 -15.35
N ASP A 186 0.47 6.01 -15.81
CA ASP A 186 0.29 5.65 -17.22
C ASP A 186 -1.01 6.21 -17.81
N ALA A 187 -1.89 6.76 -16.96
CA ALA A 187 -3.12 7.37 -17.48
C ALA A 187 -2.77 8.63 -18.28
N PRO A 188 -3.29 8.79 -19.51
CA PRO A 188 -3.10 10.01 -20.27
C PRO A 188 -3.80 11.17 -19.57
N PHE A 189 -3.26 12.38 -19.72
CA PHE A 189 -3.87 13.57 -19.11
C PHE A 189 -5.24 13.90 -19.70
N GLN A 190 -5.45 13.60 -20.98
CA GLN A 190 -6.69 13.83 -21.71
C GLN A 190 -6.98 12.70 -22.70
N ASP A 191 -8.25 12.37 -22.88
CA ASP A 191 -8.69 11.35 -23.85
C ASP A 191 -8.24 11.69 -25.28
N GLY A 192 -7.36 10.86 -25.84
CA GLY A 192 -6.83 11.00 -27.20
C GLY A 192 -5.42 11.58 -27.28
N GLU A 193 -4.81 11.93 -26.15
CA GLU A 193 -3.39 12.23 -26.06
C GLU A 193 -2.60 11.01 -25.58
N ASP A 194 -1.38 10.86 -26.07
CA ASP A 194 -0.46 9.79 -25.64
C ASP A 194 0.41 10.21 -24.44
N ASN A 195 0.41 11.51 -24.08
CA ASN A 195 1.23 12.03 -22.99
C ASN A 195 0.66 11.61 -21.64
N CYS A 196 1.50 10.98 -20.83
CA CYS A 196 1.17 10.51 -19.49
C CYS A 196 2.08 11.13 -18.42
N MET A 197 1.76 10.89 -17.14
CA MET A 197 2.59 11.38 -16.03
C MET A 197 4.03 10.85 -16.14
N LEU A 198 4.23 9.64 -16.67
CA LEU A 198 5.55 9.05 -16.87
C LEU A 198 6.47 9.92 -17.73
N ASP A 199 5.93 10.59 -18.75
CA ASP A 199 6.70 11.42 -19.68
C ASP A 199 7.21 12.71 -19.03
N VAL A 200 6.53 13.16 -17.96
CA VAL A 200 6.85 14.40 -17.23
C VAL A 200 7.69 14.13 -15.98
N MET A 201 7.57 12.93 -15.40
CA MET A 201 8.30 12.57 -14.20
C MET A 201 9.81 12.49 -14.47
N ALA A 202 10.56 13.37 -13.82
CA ALA A 202 12.01 13.27 -13.80
C ALA A 202 12.44 11.96 -13.15
N SER A 203 13.39 11.25 -13.78
CA SER A 203 14.03 10.09 -13.20
C SER A 203 14.70 10.50 -11.88
N GLY A 204 14.38 9.80 -10.78
CA GLY A 204 14.85 10.15 -9.43
C GLY A 204 16.36 10.05 -9.25
N ASP A 205 17.06 9.32 -10.11
CA ASP A 205 18.51 9.34 -10.21
C ASP A 205 18.94 10.31 -11.31
N ASP A 206 19.37 11.48 -10.87
CA ASP A 206 20.57 12.13 -11.37
C ASP A 206 20.67 12.38 -12.88
N SER A 207 19.82 13.27 -13.38
CA SER A 207 19.77 13.72 -14.78
C SER A 207 20.94 14.60 -15.26
N ARG A 208 22.07 14.63 -14.54
CA ARG A 208 23.32 15.24 -15.02
C ARG A 208 24.29 14.15 -15.44
N THR A 209 24.40 13.90 -16.74
CA THR A 209 25.50 13.14 -17.35
C THR A 209 26.87 13.60 -16.82
N ASP A 210 26.99 14.88 -16.51
CA ASP A 210 28.22 15.50 -16.06
C ASP A 210 28.63 15.06 -14.65
N ARG A 211 27.71 14.60 -13.79
CA ARG A 211 28.06 14.22 -12.40
C ARG A 211 29.02 13.05 -12.33
N HIS A 212 28.90 12.09 -13.24
CA HIS A 212 29.85 10.98 -13.32
C HIS A 212 31.25 11.49 -13.71
N VAL A 213 31.31 12.38 -14.70
CA VAL A 213 32.55 13.00 -15.19
C VAL A 213 33.17 13.93 -14.14
N ASP A 214 32.35 14.70 -13.42
CA ASP A 214 32.75 15.56 -12.32
C ASP A 214 33.33 14.74 -11.17
N HIS A 215 32.68 13.61 -10.83
CA HIS A 215 33.16 12.70 -9.79
C HIS A 215 34.48 12.01 -10.20
N GLU A 216 34.60 11.58 -11.47
CA GLU A 216 35.85 11.03 -11.99
C GLU A 216 36.98 12.07 -11.97
N SER A 217 36.69 13.29 -12.44
CA SER A 217 37.64 14.41 -12.45
C SER A 217 38.07 14.77 -11.02
N MET A 218 37.12 14.88 -10.09
CA MET A 218 37.39 15.10 -8.67
C MET A 218 38.27 13.99 -8.08
N ALA A 219 38.00 12.72 -8.40
CA ALA A 219 38.80 11.60 -7.91
C ALA A 219 40.24 11.64 -8.47
N GLN A 220 40.43 11.99 -9.74
CA GLN A 220 41.76 12.14 -10.35
C GLN A 220 42.53 13.33 -9.76
N GLU A 221 41.88 14.48 -9.58
CA GLU A 221 42.50 15.66 -8.97
C GLU A 221 42.83 15.41 -7.49
N LEU A 222 41.94 14.75 -6.73
CA LEU A 222 42.19 14.32 -5.36
C LEU A 222 43.41 13.41 -5.27
N ASN A 223 43.50 12.39 -6.13
CA ASN A 223 44.66 11.50 -6.17
C ASN A 223 45.96 12.25 -6.49
N THR A 224 45.90 13.21 -7.41
CA THR A 224 47.06 14.05 -7.78
C THR A 224 47.51 14.93 -6.61
N VAL A 225 46.56 15.54 -5.89
CA VAL A 225 46.87 16.39 -4.72
C VAL A 225 47.44 15.55 -3.57
N LEU A 226 46.87 14.37 -3.30
CA LEU A 226 47.39 13.45 -2.29
C LEU A 226 48.83 13.04 -2.60
N GLN A 227 49.13 12.66 -3.85
CA GLN A 227 50.48 12.26 -4.26
C GLN A 227 51.51 13.40 -4.21
N LYS A 228 51.11 14.65 -4.49
CA LYS A 228 52.03 15.80 -4.48
C LYS A 228 52.39 16.29 -3.08
N VAL A 229 51.48 16.16 -2.10
CA VAL A 229 51.62 16.78 -0.78
C VAL A 229 52.04 15.79 0.30
N LEU A 230 51.64 14.53 0.18
CA LEU A 230 51.78 13.52 1.23
C LEU A 230 52.76 12.42 0.81
N LYS A 231 53.39 11.80 1.82
CA LYS A 231 54.20 10.59 1.60
C LYS A 231 53.29 9.36 1.46
N GLU A 232 53.77 8.29 0.83
CA GLU A 232 53.00 7.05 0.61
C GLU A 232 52.30 6.53 1.87
N ARG A 233 53.00 6.52 3.02
CA ARG A 233 52.43 6.09 4.31
C ARG A 233 51.31 7.00 4.82
N GLU A 234 51.38 8.30 4.54
CA GLU A 234 50.35 9.27 4.91
C GLU A 234 49.11 9.16 4.00
N ILE A 235 49.32 8.86 2.71
CA ILE A 235 48.26 8.62 1.73
C ILE A 235 47.45 7.38 2.10
N THR A 236 48.10 6.26 2.44
CA THR A 236 47.40 5.03 2.85
C THR A 236 46.52 5.27 4.07
N ILE A 237 47.04 5.94 5.10
CA ILE A 237 46.28 6.25 6.32
C ILE A 237 45.05 7.12 5.99
N ILE A 238 45.19 8.15 5.14
CA ILE A 238 44.06 9.00 4.75
C ILE A 238 43.02 8.23 3.94
N ARG A 239 43.45 7.43 2.96
CA ARG A 239 42.50 6.64 2.13
C ARG A 239 41.70 5.67 2.97
N GLU A 240 42.34 4.95 3.89
CA GLU A 240 41.67 3.99 4.76
C GLU A 240 40.81 4.66 5.85
N CYS A 241 41.22 5.82 6.37
CA CYS A 241 40.42 6.57 7.35
C CYS A 241 39.14 7.17 6.77
N PHE A 242 39.13 7.51 5.48
CA PHE A 242 37.98 8.17 4.82
C PHE A 242 37.28 7.28 3.79
N GLY A 243 37.74 6.03 3.62
CA GLY A 243 37.19 5.10 2.63
C GLY A 243 37.35 5.57 1.17
N ILE A 244 38.44 6.28 0.85
CA ILE A 244 38.69 6.77 -0.52
C ILE A 244 39.21 5.60 -1.37
N GLY A 245 38.31 4.97 -2.12
CA GLY A 245 38.61 3.81 -2.97
C GLY A 245 38.73 2.48 -2.20
N CYS A 246 38.38 2.46 -0.92
CA CYS A 246 38.33 1.27 -0.07
C CYS A 246 37.27 1.45 1.04
N HIS A 247 37.04 0.41 1.84
CA HIS A 247 36.16 0.54 3.00
C HIS A 247 36.81 1.42 4.08
N GLU A 248 36.01 2.28 4.72
CA GLU A 248 36.42 3.05 5.89
C GLU A 248 36.82 2.10 7.03
N LYS A 249 38.03 2.28 7.55
CA LYS A 249 38.58 1.49 8.66
C LYS A 249 38.75 2.34 9.90
N GLY A 250 38.64 1.69 11.07
CA GLY A 250 38.91 2.33 12.35
C GLY A 250 40.41 2.68 12.51
N LEU A 251 40.71 3.70 13.30
CA LEU A 251 42.10 4.10 13.62
C LEU A 251 42.94 2.98 14.27
N GLU A 252 42.26 2.04 14.94
CA GLU A 252 42.87 0.88 15.59
C GLU A 252 43.25 -0.20 14.56
N GLU A 253 42.34 -0.53 13.64
CA GLU A 253 42.57 -1.47 12.53
C GLU A 253 43.70 -1.01 11.60
N ILE A 254 43.74 0.30 11.29
CA ILE A 254 44.82 0.91 10.51
C ILE A 254 46.15 0.86 11.29
N GLY A 255 46.10 1.00 12.61
CA GLY A 255 47.25 0.87 13.50
C GLY A 255 47.85 -0.52 13.46
N ASP A 256 47.00 -1.54 13.60
CA ASP A 256 47.40 -2.95 13.55
C ASP A 256 48.02 -3.34 12.20
N GLN A 257 47.46 -2.83 11.10
CA GLN A 257 47.98 -3.10 9.75
C GLN A 257 49.33 -2.44 9.48
N LEU A 258 49.58 -1.25 10.03
CA LEU A 258 50.80 -0.47 9.80
C LEU A 258 51.85 -0.60 10.91
N GLY A 259 51.60 -1.45 11.93
CA GLY A 259 52.45 -1.62 13.10
C GLY A 259 52.59 -0.35 13.93
N LEU A 260 51.51 0.42 14.06
CA LEU A 260 51.46 1.71 14.76
C LEU A 260 50.41 1.70 15.87
N THR A 261 50.64 2.47 16.93
CA THR A 261 49.59 2.70 17.92
C THR A 261 48.47 3.56 17.34
N ARG A 262 47.23 3.35 17.82
CA ARG A 262 46.06 4.17 17.47
C ARG A 262 46.33 5.68 17.55
N GLU A 263 46.99 6.13 18.61
CA GLU A 263 47.31 7.55 18.80
C GLU A 263 48.32 8.05 17.75
N ARG A 264 49.25 7.19 17.31
CA ARG A 264 50.19 7.54 16.26
C ARG A 264 49.50 7.69 14.90
N VAL A 265 48.53 6.84 14.58
CA VAL A 265 47.69 6.98 13.37
C VAL A 265 46.89 8.29 13.41
N ARG A 266 46.29 8.62 14.57
CA ARG A 266 45.56 9.90 14.77
C ARG A 266 46.46 11.11 14.52
N GLN A 267 47.66 11.12 15.08
CA GLN A 267 48.64 12.20 14.88
C GLN A 267 49.05 12.35 13.41
N ILE A 268 49.27 11.23 12.71
CA ILE A 268 49.64 11.27 11.29
C ILE A 268 48.47 11.81 10.46
N ARG A 269 47.23 11.40 10.74
CA ARG A 269 46.02 11.91 10.08
C ARG A 269 45.89 13.43 10.23
N GLU A 270 45.96 13.94 11.46
CA GLU A 270 45.84 15.39 11.74
C GLU A 270 46.96 16.19 11.09
N LYS A 271 48.21 15.72 11.16
CA LYS A 271 49.34 16.35 10.47
C LYS A 271 49.19 16.33 8.95
N SER A 272 48.64 15.26 8.39
CA SER A 272 48.44 15.12 6.96
C SER A 272 47.34 16.05 6.46
N ILE A 273 46.24 16.21 7.22
CA ILE A 273 45.19 17.20 6.92
C ILE A 273 45.74 18.63 7.03
N ALA A 274 46.54 18.94 8.05
CA ALA A 274 47.19 20.24 8.18
C ALA A 274 48.11 20.55 6.98
N LYS A 275 48.94 19.59 6.56
CA LYS A 275 49.78 19.70 5.36
C LYS A 275 48.97 19.94 4.09
N LEU A 276 47.87 19.21 3.91
CA LEU A 276 46.97 19.41 2.76
C LEU A 276 46.41 20.84 2.73
N ARG A 277 46.01 21.37 3.88
CA ARG A 277 45.51 22.74 4.03
C ARG A 277 46.57 23.80 3.73
N ASP A 278 47.80 23.61 4.23
CA ASP A 278 48.89 24.60 4.13
C ASP A 278 49.57 24.60 2.75
N SER A 279 49.47 23.50 1.98
CA SER A 279 50.11 23.34 0.67
C SER A 279 49.54 24.22 -0.46
N GLY A 280 48.43 24.93 -0.23
CA GLY A 280 47.75 25.75 -1.24
C GLY A 280 47.03 24.96 -2.35
N ASN A 281 47.36 23.67 -2.53
CA ASN A 281 46.75 22.76 -3.50
C ASN A 281 45.29 22.40 -3.18
N ALA A 282 44.85 22.66 -1.94
CA ALA A 282 43.44 22.57 -1.55
C ALA A 282 42.53 23.50 -2.38
N ARG A 283 43.08 24.58 -2.98
CA ARG A 283 42.33 25.48 -3.87
C ARG A 283 41.81 24.81 -5.14
N ILE A 284 42.48 23.76 -5.60
CA ILE A 284 42.06 22.98 -6.77
C ILE A 284 40.78 22.23 -6.43
N LEU A 285 40.76 21.58 -5.26
CA LEU A 285 39.62 20.80 -4.77
C LEU A 285 38.42 21.66 -4.32
N MET A 286 38.63 22.94 -4.02
CA MET A 286 37.53 23.87 -3.70
C MET A 286 36.52 24.05 -4.84
N LYS A 287 36.89 23.73 -6.09
CA LYS A 287 35.96 23.78 -7.24
C LYS A 287 34.84 22.73 -7.16
N TYR A 288 35.04 21.68 -6.36
CA TYR A 288 34.07 20.60 -6.16
C TYR A 288 33.27 20.75 -4.86
N LEU A 289 33.52 21.80 -4.09
CA LEU A 289 32.59 22.24 -3.05
C LEU A 289 31.42 22.93 -3.75
N GLY A 290 30.28 22.24 -3.81
CA GLY A 290 29.03 22.77 -4.36
C GLY A 290 28.56 24.04 -3.66
#